data_AF-A0A0F9GMU2-F1
#
_entry.id   AF-A0A0F9GMU2-F1
#
_cell.length_a   1.000
_cell.length_b   1.000
_cell.length_c   1.000
_cell.angle_alpha   90.00
_cell.angle_beta   90.00
_cell.angle_gamma   90.00
#
_symmetry.space_group_name_H-M   'P 1'
#
loop_
_entity.id
_entity.type
_entity.pdbx_description
1 polymer ?
#
loop_
_entity_poly.entity_id
_entity_poly.type
_entity_poly.pdbx_seq_one_letter_code
_entity_poly.pdbx_strand_id
1 'polypeptide(L)'
;MKTRAKNSQLLLWRSKGAAAEGIPTPDELKKSPGYPSLKSLQEGPVAIIECIEEIPCDPCESVCLTGAIKIGSSITNLPVLDEDKCTGCGLCISSCPGLAIFVLNLNYTDQSALLSFPFEVLPLPKVEEQVSAIDREGRTVCKGEVVKILNKRKQDYTPVVSISIPKKYALVVRGISVKKNGFSKQNNSPQAEINENKMRILDHPILGRQSPGKMLNITVDGKKIKAREGEMIIAALLNAGVRINRFTSKYKEPRGIFCGIGQCTDCIMTVNGIPNVRTCVTPVKEEVVIETQYGSGEWG
;
A
#
# COMPACT_ATOMS: atom_id res chain seq x y z
N MET A 1 -16.76 -34.23 23.44
CA MET A 1 -16.60 -33.50 22.16
C MET A 1 -17.33 -32.17 22.26
N LYS A 2 -16.63 -31.08 22.63
CA LYS A 2 -17.22 -29.73 22.62
C LYS A 2 -17.12 -29.18 21.19
N THR A 3 -18.27 -28.92 20.59
CA THR A 3 -18.45 -28.33 19.27
C THR A 3 -17.75 -26.98 19.20
N ARG A 4 -16.63 -26.90 18.46
CA ARG A 4 -16.07 -25.62 17.98
C ARG A 4 -17.17 -24.92 17.20
N ALA A 5 -17.72 -23.83 17.72
CA ALA A 5 -18.50 -22.91 16.91
C ALA A 5 -17.60 -22.46 15.74
N LYS A 6 -17.83 -23.02 14.55
CA LYS A 6 -17.15 -22.57 13.33
C LYS A 6 -17.58 -21.13 13.14
N ASN A 7 -16.68 -20.18 13.41
CA ASN A 7 -16.94 -18.76 13.21
C ASN A 7 -17.17 -18.55 11.70
N SER A 8 -18.45 -18.47 11.29
CA SER A 8 -18.89 -18.54 9.88
C SER A 8 -18.34 -17.41 9.02
N GLN A 9 -17.85 -16.34 9.65
CA GLN A 9 -17.16 -15.24 8.98
C GLN A 9 -15.83 -15.65 8.37
N LEU A 10 -15.14 -16.67 8.93
CA LEU A 10 -13.86 -17.15 8.40
C LEU A 10 -13.99 -17.74 6.99
N LEU A 11 -15.18 -18.23 6.62
CA LEU A 11 -15.46 -18.75 5.27
C LEU A 11 -15.45 -17.66 4.19
N LEU A 12 -15.51 -16.39 4.59
CA LEU A 12 -15.47 -15.25 3.68
C LEU A 12 -14.03 -14.79 3.38
N TRP A 13 -13.03 -15.32 4.10
CA TRP A 13 -11.63 -14.99 3.89
C TRP A 13 -11.03 -15.93 2.85
N ARG A 14 -10.26 -15.37 1.92
CA ARG A 14 -9.75 -16.10 0.74
C ARG A 14 -8.22 -16.08 0.58
N SER A 15 -7.50 -15.42 1.49
CA SER A 15 -6.06 -15.26 1.39
C SER A 15 -5.27 -16.53 1.72
N LYS A 16 -4.14 -16.74 1.02
CA LYS A 16 -3.10 -17.74 1.35
C LYS A 16 -2.02 -17.23 2.31
N GLY A 17 -2.08 -15.97 2.72
CA GLY A 17 -1.19 -15.35 3.72
C GLY A 17 -0.40 -14.17 3.20
N ALA A 18 0.08 -13.34 4.12
CA ALA A 18 0.71 -12.07 3.78
C ALA A 18 1.99 -12.26 2.97
N ALA A 19 2.82 -13.25 3.33
CA ALA A 19 4.06 -13.55 2.61
C ALA A 19 3.85 -14.02 1.16
N ALA A 20 2.69 -14.62 0.84
CA ALA A 20 2.42 -15.18 -0.47
C ALA A 20 1.67 -14.20 -1.39
N GLU A 21 0.67 -13.48 -0.85
CA GLU A 21 -0.27 -12.69 -1.64
C GLU A 21 -0.37 -11.23 -1.17
N GLY A 22 0.38 -10.84 -0.14
CA GLY A 22 0.32 -9.50 0.45
C GLY A 22 -0.93 -9.24 1.29
N ILE A 23 -1.78 -10.25 1.51
CA ILE A 23 -3.03 -10.15 2.26
C ILE A 23 -2.93 -11.06 3.48
N PRO A 24 -3.09 -10.57 4.71
CA PRO A 24 -3.00 -11.43 5.88
C PRO A 24 -4.23 -12.36 6.00
N THR A 25 -3.96 -13.59 6.43
CA THR A 25 -4.98 -14.56 6.82
C THR A 25 -5.58 -14.20 8.19
N PRO A 26 -6.77 -14.71 8.54
CA PRO A 26 -7.33 -14.51 9.87
C PRO A 26 -6.40 -14.97 10.99
N ASP A 27 -5.63 -16.03 10.76
CA ASP A 27 -4.79 -16.63 11.79
C ASP A 27 -3.46 -15.88 11.95
N GLU A 28 -2.93 -15.26 10.90
CA GLU A 28 -1.81 -14.29 11.02
C GLU A 28 -2.26 -13.07 11.83
N LEU A 29 -3.45 -12.52 11.53
CA LEU A 29 -3.96 -11.36 12.25
C LEU A 29 -4.22 -11.64 13.72
N LYS A 30 -4.84 -12.77 14.06
CA LYS A 30 -5.09 -13.14 15.47
C LYS A 30 -3.82 -13.40 16.28
N LYS A 31 -2.67 -13.64 15.62
CA LYS A 31 -1.37 -13.75 16.29
C LYS A 31 -0.76 -12.38 16.57
N SER A 32 -1.21 -11.32 15.90
CA SER A 32 -0.75 -9.96 16.17
C SER A 32 -1.23 -9.53 17.56
N PRO A 33 -0.35 -8.97 18.41
CA PRO A 33 -0.72 -8.50 19.74
C PRO A 33 -1.60 -7.24 19.72
N GLY A 34 -1.77 -6.63 18.54
CA GLY A 34 -2.67 -5.50 18.32
C GLY A 34 -4.07 -5.91 17.87
N TYR A 35 -4.32 -7.21 17.69
CA TYR A 35 -5.62 -7.73 17.29
C TYR A 35 -6.49 -8.02 18.53
N PRO A 36 -7.67 -7.41 18.66
CA PRO A 36 -8.46 -7.51 19.88
C PRO A 36 -9.12 -8.88 20.02
N SER A 37 -9.40 -9.25 21.26
CA SER A 37 -10.18 -10.42 21.61
C SER A 37 -11.63 -10.31 21.13
N LEU A 38 -12.27 -11.48 20.96
CA LEU A 38 -13.71 -11.54 20.66
C LEU A 38 -14.57 -10.91 21.76
N LYS A 39 -14.10 -10.93 23.01
CA LYS A 39 -14.79 -10.33 24.14
C LYS A 39 -14.90 -8.81 23.95
N SER A 40 -13.78 -8.13 23.73
CA SER A 40 -13.79 -6.67 23.58
C SER A 40 -14.51 -6.21 22.32
N LEU A 41 -14.43 -7.00 21.24
CA LEU A 41 -15.23 -6.76 20.04
C LEU A 41 -16.74 -6.78 20.32
N GLN A 42 -17.20 -7.54 21.33
CA GLN A 42 -18.61 -7.61 21.71
C GLN A 42 -19.03 -6.53 22.71
N GLU A 43 -18.10 -6.04 23.54
CA GLU A 43 -18.40 -5.08 24.61
C GLU A 43 -18.55 -3.64 24.10
N GLY A 44 -17.80 -3.25 23.07
CA GLY A 44 -17.90 -1.90 22.53
C GLY A 44 -16.97 -1.60 21.37
N PRO A 45 -16.84 -0.30 21.00
CA PRO A 45 -15.89 0.16 20.01
C PRO A 45 -14.46 -0.13 20.47
N VAL A 46 -13.72 -0.92 19.70
CA VAL A 46 -12.32 -1.27 19.99
C VAL A 46 -11.47 -1.13 18.73
N ALA A 47 -10.19 -0.77 18.91
CA ALA A 47 -9.24 -0.74 17.81
C ALA A 47 -8.92 -2.16 17.33
N ILE A 48 -8.75 -2.32 16.01
CA ILE A 48 -8.18 -3.51 15.37
C ILE A 48 -6.91 -3.06 14.68
N ILE A 49 -5.76 -3.57 15.11
CA ILE A 49 -4.46 -3.23 14.55
C ILE A 49 -3.94 -4.43 13.75
N GLU A 50 -3.84 -4.27 12.44
CA GLU A 50 -3.45 -5.33 11.50
C GLU A 50 -1.97 -5.28 11.12
N CYS A 51 -1.12 -4.82 12.04
CA CYS A 51 0.34 -4.88 11.90
C CYS A 51 0.81 -6.30 12.22
N ILE A 52 1.45 -6.95 11.24
CA ILE A 52 2.01 -8.30 11.36
C ILE A 52 3.51 -8.38 11.03
N GLU A 53 4.10 -7.25 10.64
CA GLU A 53 5.52 -7.11 10.29
C GLU A 53 6.22 -6.16 11.26
N GLU A 54 7.45 -6.50 11.66
CA GLU A 54 8.28 -5.70 12.57
C GLU A 54 8.97 -4.54 11.83
N ILE A 55 8.21 -3.48 11.57
CA ILE A 55 8.68 -2.26 10.91
C ILE A 55 8.93 -1.14 11.95
N PRO A 56 9.95 -0.27 11.77
CA PRO A 56 10.24 0.81 12.70
C PRO A 56 9.16 1.91 12.65
N CYS A 57 8.08 1.76 13.43
CA CYS A 57 6.90 2.62 13.39
C CYS A 57 6.17 2.67 14.75
N ASP A 58 6.00 3.88 15.32
CA ASP A 58 5.31 4.14 16.59
C ASP A 58 4.22 5.25 16.63
N PRO A 59 3.77 5.91 15.53
CA PRO A 59 2.75 6.97 15.61
C PRO A 59 1.46 6.59 16.35
N CYS A 60 1.06 5.31 16.29
CA CYS A 60 -0.13 4.81 16.97
C CYS A 60 0.00 4.80 18.51
N GLU A 61 1.22 4.59 19.05
CA GLU A 61 1.49 4.77 20.48
C GLU A 61 1.52 6.26 20.83
N SER A 62 2.22 7.09 20.05
CA SER A 62 2.39 8.51 20.35
C SER A 62 1.06 9.28 20.39
N VAL A 63 0.07 8.88 19.58
CA VAL A 63 -1.25 9.53 19.53
C VAL A 63 -2.25 8.96 20.56
N CYS A 64 -1.93 7.84 21.22
CA CYS A 64 -2.85 7.14 22.09
C CYS A 64 -2.99 7.83 23.46
N LEU A 65 -4.04 8.65 23.61
CA LEU A 65 -4.27 9.43 24.83
C LEU A 65 -4.51 8.59 26.10
N THR A 66 -5.00 7.36 25.96
CA THR A 66 -5.23 6.45 27.10
C THR A 66 -4.06 5.52 27.37
N GLY A 67 -3.02 5.54 26.53
CA GLY A 67 -1.90 4.61 26.60
C GLY A 67 -2.29 3.16 26.30
N ALA A 68 -3.39 2.94 25.58
CA ALA A 68 -3.87 1.62 25.17
C ALA A 68 -3.02 0.93 24.10
N ILE A 69 -2.17 1.66 23.36
CA ILE A 69 -1.29 1.09 22.34
C ILE A 69 0.15 1.27 22.79
N LYS A 70 0.92 0.18 22.80
CA LYS A 70 2.33 0.15 23.23
C LYS A 70 3.21 -0.57 22.21
N ILE A 71 4.24 0.09 21.73
CA ILE A 71 5.31 -0.51 20.92
C ILE A 71 6.43 -1.00 21.86
N GLY A 72 6.74 -0.21 22.89
CA GLY A 72 7.75 -0.55 23.89
C GLY A 72 9.13 0.00 23.54
N SER A 73 10.19 -0.71 23.94
CA SER A 73 11.56 -0.18 23.87
C SER A 73 12.16 -0.19 22.47
N SER A 74 11.81 -1.15 21.62
CA SER A 74 12.23 -1.18 20.22
C SER A 74 11.09 -0.69 19.34
N ILE A 75 11.35 0.36 18.56
CA ILE A 75 10.39 0.93 17.60
C ILE A 75 9.93 -0.07 16.53
N THR A 76 10.63 -1.18 16.36
CA THR A 76 10.28 -2.26 15.41
C THR A 76 9.27 -3.26 15.97
N ASN A 77 8.97 -3.21 17.27
CA ASN A 77 8.03 -4.14 17.88
C ASN A 77 6.63 -3.98 17.29
N LEU A 78 5.86 -5.08 17.27
CA LEU A 78 4.44 -4.99 16.94
C LEU A 78 3.68 -4.21 18.03
N PRO A 79 2.70 -3.37 17.64
CA PRO A 79 1.85 -2.68 18.59
C PRO A 79 1.03 -3.65 19.41
N VAL A 80 1.19 -3.59 20.73
CA VAL A 80 0.38 -4.31 21.71
C VAL A 80 -0.83 -3.45 22.06
N LEU A 81 -2.03 -4.01 21.95
CA LEU A 81 -3.28 -3.35 22.33
C LEU A 81 -3.70 -3.80 23.73
N ASP A 82 -3.77 -2.85 24.66
CA ASP A 82 -4.44 -3.00 25.96
C ASP A 82 -5.94 -2.69 25.77
N GLU A 83 -6.72 -3.76 25.68
CA GLU A 83 -8.16 -3.70 25.38
C GLU A 83 -8.95 -2.98 26.48
N ASP A 84 -8.55 -3.09 27.74
CA ASP A 84 -9.25 -2.47 28.88
C ASP A 84 -9.09 -0.93 28.89
N LYS A 85 -8.02 -0.41 28.27
CA LYS A 85 -7.78 1.03 28.13
C LYS A 85 -8.28 1.61 26.81
N CYS A 86 -8.64 0.77 25.85
CA CYS A 86 -9.03 1.22 24.52
C CYS A 86 -10.46 1.79 24.56
N THR A 87 -10.62 3.05 24.16
CA THR A 87 -11.95 3.71 24.09
C THR A 87 -12.57 3.67 22.71
N GLY A 88 -11.88 3.11 21.71
CA GLY A 88 -12.29 3.16 20.32
C GLY A 88 -12.39 4.58 19.73
N CYS A 89 -11.65 5.55 20.27
CA CYS A 89 -11.74 6.95 19.83
C CYS A 89 -11.32 7.20 18.37
N GLY A 90 -10.52 6.30 17.79
CA GLY A 90 -10.11 6.34 16.38
C GLY A 90 -8.98 7.31 16.03
N LEU A 91 -8.33 7.97 17.00
CA LEU A 91 -7.19 8.86 16.74
C LEU A 91 -6.01 8.15 16.07
N CYS A 92 -5.79 6.88 16.43
CA CYS A 92 -4.76 6.03 15.84
C CYS A 92 -5.01 5.69 14.36
N ILE A 93 -6.24 5.82 13.85
CA ILE A 93 -6.56 5.52 12.46
C ILE A 93 -5.84 6.50 11.52
N SER A 94 -6.05 7.80 11.71
CA SER A 94 -5.48 8.83 10.82
C SER A 94 -3.98 9.03 11.02
N SER A 95 -3.43 8.63 12.16
CA SER A 95 -1.98 8.71 12.41
C SER A 95 -1.21 7.48 11.90
N CYS A 96 -1.91 6.44 11.44
CA CYS A 96 -1.26 5.20 11.00
C CYS A 96 -0.73 5.36 9.56
N PRO A 97 0.61 5.43 9.35
CA PRO A 97 1.16 5.55 8.00
C PRO A 97 0.95 4.29 7.16
N GLY A 98 0.73 3.13 7.80
CA GLY A 98 0.47 1.86 7.13
C GLY A 98 -1.01 1.58 6.84
N LEU A 99 -1.93 2.48 7.22
CA LEU A 99 -3.39 2.31 7.05
C LEU A 99 -3.94 1.00 7.66
N ALA A 100 -3.25 0.47 8.67
CA ALA A 100 -3.50 -0.86 9.22
C ALA A 100 -4.42 -0.85 10.46
N ILE A 101 -4.93 0.32 10.86
CA ILE A 101 -5.72 0.48 12.07
C ILE A 101 -7.17 0.81 11.73
N PHE A 102 -8.07 0.07 12.37
CA PHE A 102 -9.52 0.20 12.25
C PHE A 102 -10.11 0.39 13.64
N VAL A 103 -11.32 0.93 13.73
CA VAL A 103 -12.14 0.82 14.95
C VAL A 103 -13.43 0.14 14.57
N LEU A 104 -13.77 -0.93 15.29
CA LEU A 104 -14.99 -1.69 15.09
C LEU A 104 -15.87 -1.59 16.34
N ASN A 105 -17.10 -1.14 16.16
CA ASN A 105 -18.18 -1.37 17.09
C ASN A 105 -19.08 -2.46 16.51
N LEU A 106 -18.91 -3.70 16.99
CA LEU A 106 -19.65 -4.86 16.45
C LEU A 106 -21.15 -4.77 16.71
N ASN A 107 -21.55 -4.15 17.82
CA ASN A 107 -22.92 -4.03 18.28
C ASN A 107 -23.44 -2.59 18.14
N TYR A 108 -23.13 -1.95 17.01
CA TYR A 108 -23.64 -0.60 16.72
C TYR A 108 -25.16 -0.53 16.71
N THR A 109 -25.81 -1.54 16.12
CA THR A 109 -27.22 -1.84 16.30
C THR A 109 -27.40 -3.35 16.53
N ASP A 110 -28.63 -3.84 16.65
CA ASP A 110 -28.90 -5.28 16.73
C ASP A 110 -28.46 -6.03 15.46
N GLN A 111 -28.53 -5.38 14.29
CA GLN A 111 -28.31 -6.01 12.98
C GLN A 111 -27.01 -5.56 12.29
N SER A 112 -26.43 -4.43 12.70
CA SER A 112 -25.26 -3.84 12.06
C SER A 112 -24.10 -3.59 13.00
N ALA A 113 -22.91 -3.57 12.41
CA ALA A 113 -21.67 -3.12 13.02
C ALA A 113 -21.25 -1.78 12.38
N LEU A 114 -20.55 -0.95 13.13
CA LEU A 114 -19.96 0.29 12.65
C LEU A 114 -18.44 0.12 12.54
N LEU A 115 -17.92 0.22 11.32
CA LEU A 115 -16.49 0.13 11.03
C LEU A 115 -15.96 1.51 10.65
N SER A 116 -14.94 1.98 11.34
CA SER A 116 -14.17 3.17 10.99
C SER A 116 -12.80 2.78 10.44
N PHE A 117 -12.41 3.39 9.32
CA PHE A 117 -11.20 3.05 8.58
C PHE A 117 -10.57 4.32 7.96
N PRO A 118 -9.25 4.30 7.66
CA PRO A 118 -8.59 5.43 7.02
C PRO A 118 -8.97 5.48 5.53
N PHE A 119 -9.09 6.67 4.97
CA PHE A 119 -9.55 6.86 3.60
C PHE A 119 -8.78 7.98 2.90
N GLU A 120 -7.93 7.61 1.93
CA GLU A 120 -6.99 8.53 1.25
C GLU A 120 -7.29 8.75 -0.23
N VAL A 121 -8.47 8.33 -0.69
CA VAL A 121 -8.85 8.40 -2.11
C VAL A 121 -9.99 9.38 -2.33
N LEU A 122 -10.06 9.98 -3.52
CA LEU A 122 -11.15 10.87 -3.92
C LEU A 122 -12.09 10.16 -4.93
N PRO A 123 -13.38 10.55 -4.99
CA PRO A 123 -14.03 11.53 -4.12
C PRO A 123 -14.31 10.98 -2.73
N LEU A 124 -14.33 11.88 -1.73
CA LEU A 124 -14.82 11.57 -0.39
C LEU A 124 -16.31 11.22 -0.47
N PRO A 125 -16.78 10.13 0.17
CA PRO A 125 -18.21 9.82 0.19
C PRO A 125 -19.00 10.88 0.95
N LYS A 126 -20.32 10.83 0.84
CA LYS A 126 -21.21 11.67 1.67
C LYS A 126 -21.79 10.85 2.82
N VAL A 127 -22.06 11.51 3.94
CA VAL A 127 -22.87 10.90 5.03
C VAL A 127 -24.24 10.52 4.45
N GLU A 128 -24.79 9.40 4.92
CA GLU A 128 -26.00 8.71 4.41
C GLU A 128 -25.85 8.08 3.00
N GLU A 129 -24.67 8.17 2.38
CA GLU A 129 -24.45 7.54 1.08
C GLU A 129 -24.38 6.01 1.19
N GLN A 130 -25.13 5.33 0.31
CA GLN A 130 -25.03 3.88 0.11
C GLN A 130 -23.79 3.55 -0.72
N VAL A 131 -22.91 2.73 -0.14
CA VAL A 131 -21.59 2.38 -0.69
C VAL A 131 -21.45 0.86 -0.81
N SER A 132 -20.58 0.42 -1.72
CA SER A 132 -20.17 -0.99 -1.76
C SER A 132 -18.97 -1.17 -0.85
N ALA A 133 -19.14 -1.95 0.21
CA ALA A 133 -18.08 -2.29 1.16
C ALA A 133 -17.19 -3.39 0.59
N ILE A 134 -15.88 -3.24 0.74
CA ILE A 134 -14.86 -4.11 0.14
C ILE A 134 -13.99 -4.81 1.17
N ASP A 135 -13.46 -5.98 0.80
CA ASP A 135 -12.42 -6.69 1.55
C ASP A 135 -11.01 -6.14 1.25
N ARG A 136 -9.99 -6.78 1.83
CA ARG A 136 -8.56 -6.45 1.63
C ARG A 136 -8.08 -6.66 0.19
N GLU A 137 -8.82 -7.41 -0.63
CA GLU A 137 -8.54 -7.64 -2.05
C GLU A 137 -9.26 -6.62 -2.94
N GLY A 138 -10.06 -5.73 -2.36
CA GLY A 138 -10.89 -4.78 -3.08
C GLY A 138 -12.16 -5.38 -3.69
N ARG A 139 -12.53 -6.61 -3.33
CA ARG A 139 -13.77 -7.25 -3.80
C ARG A 139 -14.95 -6.74 -3.00
N THR A 140 -16.06 -6.50 -3.68
CA THR A 140 -17.30 -6.11 -2.99
C THR A 140 -17.87 -7.29 -2.20
N VAL A 141 -18.09 -7.07 -0.91
CA VAL A 141 -18.60 -8.09 0.02
C VAL A 141 -20.07 -7.83 0.38
N CYS A 142 -20.42 -6.57 0.63
CA CYS A 142 -21.79 -6.19 0.98
C CYS A 142 -22.05 -4.71 0.65
N LYS A 143 -23.31 -4.29 0.83
CA LYS A 143 -23.67 -2.87 0.89
C LYS A 143 -23.46 -2.35 2.31
N GLY A 144 -23.06 -1.09 2.41
CA GLY A 144 -22.98 -0.36 3.67
C GLY A 144 -23.44 1.08 3.47
N GLU A 145 -23.62 1.77 4.58
CA GLU A 145 -24.04 3.16 4.61
C GLU A 145 -23.00 3.99 5.35
N VAL A 146 -22.65 5.15 4.79
CA VAL A 146 -21.69 6.06 5.42
C VAL A 146 -22.39 6.80 6.57
N VAL A 147 -21.93 6.56 7.79
CA VAL A 147 -22.52 7.13 9.01
C VAL A 147 -21.79 8.40 9.43
N LYS A 148 -20.47 8.44 9.27
CA LYS A 148 -19.64 9.54 9.79
C LYS A 148 -18.38 9.71 8.95
N ILE A 149 -17.97 10.96 8.79
CA ILE A 149 -16.71 11.33 8.15
C ILE A 149 -15.99 12.34 9.05
N LEU A 150 -14.76 12.02 9.43
CA LEU A 150 -13.86 12.94 10.12
C LEU A 150 -12.79 13.40 9.15
N ASN A 151 -12.81 14.69 8.82
CA ASN A 151 -11.84 15.33 7.92
C ASN A 151 -11.50 16.74 8.43
N LYS A 152 -11.01 16.83 9.66
CA LYS A 152 -10.53 18.09 10.26
C LYS A 152 -9.02 18.16 10.06
N ARG A 153 -8.39 19.32 10.32
CA ARG A 153 -6.92 19.48 10.25
C ARG A 153 -6.10 18.45 11.02
N LYS A 154 -6.69 17.81 12.05
CA LYS A 154 -6.03 16.73 12.82
C LYS A 154 -5.96 15.40 12.06
N GLN A 155 -6.74 15.23 11.00
CA GLN A 155 -6.63 14.15 10.04
C GLN A 155 -5.71 14.66 8.93
N ASP A 156 -4.44 14.29 8.99
CA ASP A 156 -3.37 14.75 8.09
C ASP A 156 -3.56 14.18 6.68
N TYR A 157 -4.49 14.74 5.90
CA TYR A 157 -4.90 14.24 4.58
C TYR A 157 -5.43 12.79 4.54
N THR A 158 -5.53 12.11 5.69
CA THR A 158 -6.15 10.80 5.88
C THR A 158 -7.49 10.91 6.63
N PRO A 159 -8.59 11.29 5.96
CA PRO A 159 -9.93 11.21 6.51
C PRO A 159 -10.24 9.86 7.15
N VAL A 160 -11.06 9.87 8.20
CA VAL A 160 -11.62 8.64 8.78
C VAL A 160 -13.07 8.53 8.35
N VAL A 161 -13.40 7.45 7.64
CA VAL A 161 -14.77 7.14 7.20
C VAL A 161 -15.32 6.03 8.08
N SER A 162 -16.53 6.23 8.61
CA SER A 162 -17.26 5.21 9.36
C SER A 162 -18.47 4.75 8.56
N ILE A 163 -18.62 3.43 8.38
CA ILE A 163 -19.75 2.81 7.69
C ILE A 163 -20.51 1.83 8.58
N SER A 164 -21.83 1.80 8.45
CA SER A 164 -22.70 0.76 9.00
C SER A 164 -22.79 -0.40 8.00
N ILE A 165 -22.53 -1.62 8.46
CA ILE A 165 -22.55 -2.87 7.66
C ILE A 165 -23.19 -4.02 8.43
N PRO A 166 -23.76 -5.03 7.77
CA PRO A 166 -24.30 -6.21 8.46
C PRO A 166 -23.23 -6.92 9.31
N LYS A 167 -23.57 -7.30 10.56
CA LYS A 167 -22.61 -7.87 11.53
C LYS A 167 -21.77 -9.04 11.00
N LYS A 168 -22.36 -9.88 10.13
CA LYS A 168 -21.68 -11.04 9.53
C LYS A 168 -20.45 -10.69 8.68
N TYR A 169 -20.29 -9.43 8.28
CA TYR A 169 -19.17 -8.95 7.46
C TYR A 169 -18.16 -8.08 8.23
N ALA A 170 -18.40 -7.85 9.53
CA ALA A 170 -17.65 -6.88 10.34
C ALA A 170 -16.13 -7.10 10.38
N LEU A 171 -15.69 -8.36 10.37
CA LEU A 171 -14.26 -8.70 10.38
C LEU A 171 -13.63 -8.79 8.98
N VAL A 172 -14.45 -8.77 7.93
CA VAL A 172 -14.01 -8.94 6.53
C VAL A 172 -13.81 -7.60 5.86
N VAL A 173 -14.76 -6.67 6.05
CA VAL A 173 -14.75 -5.37 5.38
C VAL A 173 -13.59 -4.52 5.90
N ARG A 174 -12.84 -3.90 4.99
CA ARG A 174 -11.72 -3.00 5.31
C ARG A 174 -11.72 -1.70 4.51
N GLY A 175 -12.79 -1.42 3.76
CA GLY A 175 -12.97 -0.14 3.09
C GLY A 175 -14.24 -0.09 2.26
N ILE A 176 -14.29 0.88 1.36
CA ILE A 176 -15.37 1.07 0.37
C ILE A 176 -14.80 1.20 -1.03
N SER A 177 -15.55 0.75 -2.04
CA SER A 177 -15.21 1.07 -3.42
C SER A 177 -15.58 2.52 -3.73
N VAL A 178 -14.69 3.28 -4.35
CA VAL A 178 -15.04 4.57 -4.95
C VAL A 178 -15.86 4.34 -6.23
N LYS A 179 -16.96 5.08 -6.38
CA LYS A 179 -17.75 5.05 -7.63
C LYS A 179 -16.85 5.48 -8.79
N LYS A 180 -16.79 4.66 -9.83
CA LYS A 180 -16.18 5.06 -11.11
C LYS A 180 -17.09 6.11 -11.75
N ASN A 181 -16.83 7.39 -11.50
CA ASN A 181 -17.35 8.43 -12.37
C ASN A 181 -16.65 8.30 -13.71
N GLY A 182 -17.28 7.60 -14.65
CA GLY A 182 -17.11 7.86 -16.09
C GLY A 182 -15.80 7.45 -16.78
N PHE A 183 -14.80 6.85 -16.13
CA PHE A 183 -13.80 6.11 -16.89
C PHE A 183 -14.28 4.68 -17.09
N SER A 184 -15.13 4.49 -18.11
CA SER A 184 -15.16 3.21 -18.79
C SER A 184 -13.72 2.94 -19.23
N LYS A 185 -13.10 1.85 -18.74
CA LYS A 185 -12.02 1.26 -19.53
C LYS A 185 -12.68 0.94 -20.87
N GLN A 186 -12.41 1.74 -21.90
CA GLN A 186 -12.42 1.15 -23.22
C GLN A 186 -11.39 0.02 -23.12
N ASN A 187 -11.88 -1.21 -23.19
CA ASN A 187 -11.03 -2.40 -23.33
C ASN A 187 -10.42 -2.39 -24.73
N ASN A 188 -9.68 -1.33 -25.03
CA ASN A 188 -8.69 -1.30 -26.08
C ASN A 188 -7.37 -1.12 -25.33
N SER A 189 -6.97 -2.15 -24.59
CA SER A 189 -5.53 -2.36 -24.42
C SER A 189 -4.97 -2.35 -25.84
N PRO A 190 -4.12 -1.38 -26.23
CA PRO A 190 -3.49 -1.43 -27.53
C PRO A 190 -2.78 -2.77 -27.59
N GLN A 191 -3.20 -3.60 -28.55
CA GLN A 191 -2.48 -4.83 -28.86
C GLN A 191 -1.02 -4.43 -29.08
N ALA A 192 -0.13 -5.20 -28.46
CA ALA A 192 1.29 -4.91 -28.46
C ALA A 192 1.87 -5.01 -29.87
N GLU A 193 1.79 -3.92 -30.61
CA GLU A 193 2.74 -3.62 -31.68
C GLU A 193 4.07 -3.24 -31.03
N ILE A 194 5.17 -3.58 -31.68
CA ILE A 194 6.54 -3.30 -31.23
C ILE A 194 6.72 -1.78 -31.22
N ASN A 195 6.46 -1.15 -30.08
CA ASN A 195 6.41 0.30 -29.95
C ASN A 195 7.47 0.78 -28.96
N GLU A 196 8.25 1.80 -29.35
CA GLU A 196 9.34 2.41 -28.56
C GLU A 196 8.87 3.01 -27.21
N ASN A 197 7.57 2.97 -26.91
CA ASN A 197 6.93 3.63 -25.78
C ASN A 197 6.12 2.68 -24.87
N LYS A 198 6.45 1.39 -24.83
CA LYS A 198 5.70 0.31 -24.13
C LYS A 198 5.24 0.63 -22.69
N MET A 199 5.99 1.42 -21.93
CA MET A 199 5.67 1.77 -20.53
C MET A 199 5.40 3.27 -20.31
N ARG A 200 5.30 4.06 -21.38
CA ARG A 200 5.22 5.52 -21.27
C ARG A 200 3.79 5.99 -21.33
N ILE A 201 3.44 6.90 -20.41
CA ILE A 201 2.18 7.62 -20.44
C ILE A 201 2.33 8.80 -21.40
N LEU A 202 1.79 8.67 -22.61
CA LEU A 202 1.82 9.75 -23.61
C LEU A 202 0.63 10.69 -23.46
N ASP A 203 -0.54 10.18 -23.09
CA ASP A 203 -1.75 10.95 -22.86
C ASP A 203 -2.13 10.85 -21.39
N HIS A 204 -1.83 11.90 -20.63
CA HIS A 204 -2.15 11.96 -19.20
C HIS A 204 -3.52 12.63 -19.01
N PRO A 205 -4.46 12.04 -18.25
CA PRO A 205 -5.81 12.60 -18.08
C PRO A 205 -5.88 14.04 -17.57
N ILE A 206 -4.85 14.48 -16.83
CA ILE A 206 -4.76 15.83 -16.25
C ILE A 206 -3.75 16.72 -16.98
N LEU A 207 -2.63 16.15 -17.45
CA LEU A 207 -1.53 16.94 -18.02
C LEU A 207 -1.60 17.01 -19.56
N GLY A 208 -2.62 16.37 -20.15
CA GLY A 208 -2.79 16.27 -21.58
C GLY A 208 -1.71 15.43 -22.25
N ARG A 209 -1.58 15.62 -23.56
CA ARG A 209 -0.61 14.92 -24.40
C ARG A 209 0.81 15.42 -24.11
N GLN A 210 1.66 14.52 -23.66
CA GLN A 210 3.06 14.79 -23.36
C GLN A 210 3.86 14.88 -24.66
N SER A 211 4.70 15.90 -24.79
CA SER A 211 5.65 16.01 -25.89
C SER A 211 6.84 15.08 -25.64
N PRO A 212 7.05 14.02 -26.44
CA PRO A 212 8.26 13.21 -26.32
C PRO A 212 9.50 14.05 -26.63
N GLY A 213 10.47 14.08 -25.72
CA GLY A 213 11.79 14.66 -25.98
C GLY A 213 12.54 13.94 -27.10
N LYS A 214 13.69 14.49 -27.52
CA LYS A 214 14.57 13.92 -28.55
C LYS A 214 14.93 12.47 -28.20
N MET A 215 14.79 11.56 -29.17
CA MET A 215 15.18 10.17 -28.98
C MET A 215 16.69 9.99 -29.12
N LEU A 216 17.30 9.37 -28.13
CA LEU A 216 18.72 9.04 -28.06
C LEU A 216 18.91 7.52 -28.07
N ASN A 217 20.06 7.07 -28.58
CA ASN A 217 20.53 5.70 -28.40
C ASN A 217 21.46 5.68 -27.19
N ILE A 218 21.18 4.82 -26.22
CA ILE A 218 22.03 4.57 -25.06
C ILE A 218 22.45 3.11 -25.04
N THR A 219 23.55 2.79 -24.37
CA THR A 219 24.07 1.43 -24.29
C THR A 219 23.84 0.88 -22.89
N VAL A 220 23.23 -0.30 -22.78
CA VAL A 220 23.00 -1.01 -21.51
C VAL A 220 23.49 -2.44 -21.65
N ASP A 221 24.49 -2.85 -20.86
CA ASP A 221 25.09 -4.19 -20.92
C ASP A 221 25.50 -4.60 -22.35
N GLY A 222 26.13 -3.66 -23.06
CA GLY A 222 26.54 -3.82 -24.47
C GLY A 222 25.41 -3.76 -25.50
N LYS A 223 24.15 -3.63 -25.10
CA LYS A 223 22.99 -3.55 -26.00
C LYS A 223 22.51 -2.12 -26.17
N LYS A 224 22.27 -1.70 -27.41
CA LYS A 224 21.66 -0.39 -27.69
C LYS A 224 20.17 -0.41 -27.37
N ILE A 225 19.71 0.54 -26.57
CA ILE A 225 18.29 0.78 -26.31
C ILE A 225 17.92 2.24 -26.60
N LYS A 226 16.64 2.48 -26.82
CA LYS A 226 16.06 3.80 -27.09
C LYS A 226 15.66 4.50 -25.79
N ALA A 227 16.05 5.76 -25.66
CA ALA A 227 15.72 6.63 -24.53
C ALA A 227 15.37 8.04 -25.01
N ARG A 228 14.78 8.86 -24.16
CA ARG A 228 14.51 10.29 -24.39
C ARG A 228 15.54 11.13 -23.66
N GLU A 229 16.06 12.14 -24.34
CA GLU A 229 16.93 13.13 -23.71
C GLU A 229 16.26 13.72 -22.46
N GLY A 230 17.02 13.79 -21.36
CA GLY A 230 16.58 14.40 -20.10
C GLY A 230 15.66 13.54 -19.22
N GLU A 231 15.13 12.41 -19.72
CA GLU A 231 14.39 11.49 -18.85
C GLU A 231 15.34 10.79 -17.87
N MET A 232 14.84 10.32 -16.73
CA MET A 232 15.68 9.56 -15.80
C MET A 232 16.09 8.22 -16.42
N ILE A 233 17.35 7.82 -16.25
CA ILE A 233 17.88 6.55 -16.78
C ILE A 233 16.95 5.39 -16.42
N ILE A 234 16.45 5.36 -15.18
CA ILE A 234 15.54 4.29 -14.75
C ILE A 234 14.25 4.22 -15.57
N ALA A 235 13.71 5.35 -16.04
CA ALA A 235 12.51 5.39 -16.85
C ALA A 235 12.77 4.80 -18.25
N ALA A 236 13.93 5.11 -18.84
CA ALA A 236 14.38 4.51 -20.10
C ALA A 236 14.54 2.98 -19.98
N LEU A 237 15.21 2.53 -18.91
CA LEU A 237 15.40 1.11 -18.61
C LEU A 237 14.06 0.38 -18.43
N LEU A 238 13.15 0.96 -17.65
CA LEU A 238 11.83 0.39 -17.41
C LEU A 238 11.03 0.23 -18.71
N ASN A 239 11.08 1.25 -19.58
CA ASN A 239 10.45 1.22 -20.90
C ASN A 239 11.05 0.18 -21.84
N ALA A 240 12.36 -0.04 -21.77
CA ALA A 240 13.04 -1.11 -22.49
C ALA A 240 12.83 -2.51 -21.87
N GLY A 241 12.08 -2.61 -20.75
CA GLY A 241 11.82 -3.87 -20.05
C GLY A 241 12.94 -4.32 -19.11
N VAL A 242 13.96 -3.50 -18.90
CA VAL A 242 15.04 -3.76 -17.93
C VAL A 242 14.52 -3.45 -16.52
N ARG A 243 14.65 -4.43 -15.62
CA ARG A 243 14.16 -4.36 -14.22
C ARG A 243 15.24 -4.60 -13.18
N ILE A 244 16.29 -5.33 -13.56
CA ILE A 244 17.43 -5.61 -12.70
C ILE A 244 18.47 -4.52 -12.98
N ASN A 245 18.89 -3.82 -11.93
CA ASN A 245 19.89 -2.77 -11.99
C ASN A 245 21.22 -3.23 -11.38
N ARG A 246 21.16 -4.08 -10.35
CA ARG A 246 22.35 -4.58 -9.67
C ARG A 246 22.15 -5.95 -9.02
N PHE A 247 23.26 -6.53 -8.56
CA PHE A 247 23.30 -7.67 -7.66
C PHE A 247 23.98 -7.31 -6.33
N THR A 248 23.42 -7.74 -5.20
CA THR A 248 23.97 -7.40 -3.87
C THR A 248 25.34 -8.05 -3.61
N SER A 249 26.18 -7.41 -2.79
CA SER A 249 27.54 -7.91 -2.51
C SER A 249 27.55 -9.22 -1.72
N LYS A 250 26.72 -9.32 -0.69
CA LYS A 250 26.66 -10.45 0.25
C LYS A 250 25.88 -11.64 -0.30
N TYR A 251 24.66 -11.41 -0.79
CA TYR A 251 23.73 -12.49 -1.16
C TYR A 251 23.62 -12.72 -2.68
N LYS A 252 24.25 -11.86 -3.50
CA LYS A 252 24.21 -11.94 -4.97
C LYS A 252 22.77 -11.93 -5.53
N GLU A 253 21.87 -11.24 -4.84
CA GLU A 253 20.47 -11.14 -5.24
C GLU A 253 20.23 -9.96 -6.18
N PRO A 254 19.34 -10.10 -7.18
CA PRO A 254 18.97 -9.00 -8.06
C PRO A 254 18.19 -7.91 -7.31
N ARG A 255 18.49 -6.65 -7.62
CA ARG A 255 17.76 -5.48 -7.13
C ARG A 255 17.42 -4.57 -8.30
N GLY A 256 16.30 -3.84 -8.16
CA GLY A 256 15.76 -2.94 -9.17
C GLY A 256 15.25 -1.63 -8.55
N ILE A 257 14.54 -0.81 -9.32
CA ILE A 257 13.87 0.37 -8.77
C ILE A 257 12.92 0.00 -7.62
N PHE A 258 13.08 0.71 -6.50
CA PHE A 258 12.19 0.61 -5.34
C PHE A 258 11.59 1.97 -4.98
N CYS A 259 12.40 2.93 -4.49
CA CYS A 259 11.88 4.23 -4.05
C CYS A 259 11.61 5.25 -5.16
N GLY A 260 12.35 5.19 -6.28
CA GLY A 260 12.25 6.17 -7.38
C GLY A 260 12.71 7.60 -7.07
N ILE A 261 13.21 7.88 -5.86
CA ILE A 261 13.54 9.24 -5.38
C ILE A 261 15.02 9.41 -4.96
N GLY A 262 15.87 8.43 -5.24
CA GLY A 262 17.32 8.51 -4.99
C GLY A 262 17.78 8.13 -3.58
N GLN A 263 16.95 7.47 -2.77
CA GLN A 263 17.29 7.10 -1.38
C GLN A 263 17.71 5.64 -1.19
N CYS A 264 16.95 4.67 -1.71
CA CYS A 264 17.10 3.26 -1.35
C CYS A 264 18.32 2.52 -1.93
N THR A 265 19.11 3.16 -2.80
CA THR A 265 20.28 2.58 -3.52
C THR A 265 20.03 1.35 -4.40
N ASP A 266 18.83 0.78 -4.46
CA ASP A 266 18.60 -0.45 -5.25
C ASP A 266 18.63 -0.26 -6.78
N CYS A 267 18.48 0.99 -7.24
CA CYS A 267 18.60 1.36 -8.66
C CYS A 267 20.05 1.70 -9.08
N ILE A 268 21.05 1.52 -8.22
CA ILE A 268 22.43 1.88 -8.60
C ILE A 268 22.94 0.98 -9.73
N MET A 269 23.65 1.59 -10.67
CA MET A 269 24.32 0.93 -11.79
C MET A 269 25.70 1.58 -11.99
N THR A 270 26.55 0.95 -12.77
CA THR A 270 27.74 1.63 -13.31
C THR A 270 27.30 2.45 -14.50
N VAL A 271 27.60 3.76 -14.49
CA VAL A 271 27.24 4.68 -15.57
C VAL A 271 28.48 5.41 -16.03
N ASN A 272 28.87 5.25 -17.30
CA ASN A 272 30.11 5.76 -17.88
C ASN A 272 31.35 5.39 -17.06
N GLY A 273 31.42 4.13 -16.61
CA GLY A 273 32.51 3.62 -15.76
C GLY A 273 32.44 4.06 -14.29
N ILE A 274 31.48 4.90 -13.89
CA ILE A 274 31.32 5.34 -12.50
C ILE A 274 30.33 4.40 -11.79
N PRO A 275 30.77 3.61 -10.78
CA PRO A 275 29.85 2.76 -10.02
C PRO A 275 28.96 3.58 -9.08
N ASN A 276 27.94 2.93 -8.53
CA ASN A 276 27.03 3.45 -7.50
C ASN A 276 26.17 4.65 -7.96
N VAL A 277 25.98 4.82 -9.27
CA VAL A 277 25.17 5.91 -9.82
C VAL A 277 23.69 5.57 -9.71
N ARG A 278 22.93 6.42 -9.01
CA ARG A 278 21.49 6.26 -8.80
C ARG A 278 20.71 6.61 -10.06
N THR A 279 20.40 5.60 -10.87
CA THR A 279 19.71 5.77 -12.16
C THR A 279 18.33 6.41 -12.08
N CYS A 280 17.67 6.40 -10.91
CA CYS A 280 16.35 7.03 -10.75
C CYS A 280 16.35 8.55 -10.69
N VAL A 281 17.50 9.18 -10.44
CA VAL A 281 17.64 10.64 -10.38
C VAL A 281 18.72 11.16 -11.33
N THR A 282 19.29 10.27 -12.16
CA THR A 282 20.28 10.63 -13.18
C THR A 282 19.57 10.75 -14.53
N PRO A 283 19.61 11.92 -15.18
CA PRO A 283 19.03 12.09 -16.51
C PRO A 283 19.86 11.40 -17.59
N VAL A 284 19.19 10.93 -18.64
CA VAL A 284 19.79 10.41 -19.87
C VAL A 284 20.42 11.57 -20.64
N LYS A 285 21.66 11.33 -21.08
CA LYS A 285 22.43 12.19 -22.00
C LYS A 285 22.87 11.37 -23.22
N GLU A 286 23.36 12.06 -24.25
CA GLU A 286 23.95 11.42 -25.43
C GLU A 286 25.09 10.48 -25.03
N GLU A 287 25.17 9.34 -25.72
CA GLU A 287 26.27 8.36 -25.62
C GLU A 287 26.49 7.76 -24.22
N VAL A 288 25.49 7.80 -23.34
CA VAL A 288 25.60 7.15 -22.02
C VAL A 288 25.71 5.62 -22.16
N VAL A 289 26.69 5.07 -21.44
CA VAL A 289 26.94 3.63 -21.30
C VAL A 289 26.60 3.24 -19.87
N ILE A 290 25.77 2.21 -19.72
CA ILE A 290 25.24 1.75 -18.45
C ILE A 290 25.50 0.26 -18.34
N GLU A 291 25.95 -0.18 -17.17
CA GLU A 291 26.24 -1.58 -16.89
C GLU A 291 25.58 -1.99 -15.58
N THR A 292 24.99 -3.19 -15.58
CA THR A 292 24.43 -3.81 -14.39
C THR A 292 25.54 -3.97 -13.35
N GLN A 293 25.33 -3.40 -12.16
CA GLN A 293 26.36 -3.40 -11.14
C GLN A 293 26.38 -4.70 -10.34
N TYR A 294 27.56 -5.23 -10.08
CA TYR A 294 27.75 -6.37 -9.17
C TYR A 294 28.41 -5.91 -7.87
N GLY A 295 27.79 -6.25 -6.74
CA GLY A 295 28.27 -5.86 -5.43
C GLY A 295 28.33 -4.35 -5.23
N SER A 296 29.47 -3.88 -4.71
CA SER A 296 29.71 -2.45 -4.44
C SER A 296 30.19 -1.66 -5.67
N GLY A 297 30.28 -2.32 -6.83
CA GLY A 297 30.95 -1.79 -8.02
C GLY A 297 32.48 -1.77 -7.87
N GLU A 298 33.17 -1.71 -9.00
CA GLU A 298 34.62 -1.56 -9.05
C GLU A 298 34.94 -0.10 -9.35
N TRP A 299 35.74 0.52 -8.47
CA TRP A 299 36.35 1.81 -8.74
C TRP A 299 37.68 1.53 -9.44
N GLY A 300 37.86 2.11 -10.63
CA GLY A 300 39.11 2.04 -11.38
C GLY A 300 40.26 2.79 -10.70
#